data_AF-A0A1G3RR12-F1
#
_entry.id   AF-A0A1G3RR12-F1
#
_cell.length_a   1.000
_cell.length_b   1.000
_cell.length_c   1.000
_cell.angle_alpha   90.00
_cell.angle_beta   90.00
_cell.angle_gamma   90.00
#
_symmetry.space_group_name_H-M   'P 1'
#
loop_
_entity.id
_entity.type
_entity.pdbx_description
1 polymer ?
#
loop_
_entity_poly.entity_id
_entity_poly.type
_entity_poly.pdbx_seq_one_letter_code
_entity_poly.pdbx_strand_id
1 'polypeptide(L)'
;MKISAAGCCLIDYVYAKVSYDKPGFRRFLSKLPGDGGIIQGGLVFTEDLSACFGMELWDILKEILGSAEADTVNLGGPAVISLMNAAQLLHGRDVVCRFHACVGNDNAGQLIRGFLESSPLESVVMTDAQAPSPTTIVLADPSCHGGNGERSFLNTIGAAGKILPADLPPDFFQSDIVLFGGTALTPALHDGLASLLSRAKSAGAITVVGTVYDFRNEKRNPDAPWPLGSPDACGNIDLLVTDAVEALRLSGAADLESAARNFIGRGVGALVITNGEQDLLAWSGGRIFTPLELGPYPVSPMVRSILKNDPSRLADTTGCGDNFLGGLIASLAMQLDEGSASPAVGAVSLEEALSWGAASGGFSCFYAGGLYREALAGEKLQKIQPLAEGYRAGLGTAKGGDQ
;
A
#
# COMPACT_ATOMS: atom_id res chain seq x y z
N MET A 1 -7.00 22.05 -4.80
CA MET A 1 -7.55 20.67 -4.73
C MET A 1 -7.15 20.03 -3.40
N LYS A 2 -7.92 19.07 -2.88
CA LYS A 2 -7.64 18.33 -1.64
C LYS A 2 -7.71 16.82 -1.87
N ILE A 3 -6.71 16.11 -1.37
CA ILE A 3 -6.64 14.65 -1.32
C ILE A 3 -6.61 14.25 0.15
N SER A 4 -7.54 13.41 0.59
CA SER A 4 -7.56 12.86 1.94
C SER A 4 -7.31 11.37 1.93
N ALA A 5 -6.51 10.87 2.87
CA ALA A 5 -6.26 9.44 3.01
C ALA A 5 -6.39 8.95 4.45
N ALA A 6 -6.90 7.74 4.59
CA ALA A 6 -6.93 6.97 5.84
C ALA A 6 -6.59 5.51 5.55
N GLY A 7 -6.03 4.83 6.54
CA GLY A 7 -5.66 3.42 6.43
C GLY A 7 -4.32 3.12 7.09
N CYS A 8 -3.58 2.15 6.56
CA CYS A 8 -2.36 1.65 7.19
C CYS A 8 -1.23 2.70 7.22
N CYS A 9 -0.65 2.87 8.42
CA CYS A 9 0.57 3.62 8.71
C CYS A 9 1.24 2.97 9.92
N LEU A 10 2.52 2.62 9.79
CA LEU A 10 3.27 1.89 10.82
C LEU A 10 4.77 2.16 10.71
N ILE A 11 5.53 1.71 11.70
CA ILE A 11 6.99 1.66 11.62
C ILE A 11 7.45 0.25 11.30
N ASP A 12 8.27 0.11 10.25
CA ASP A 12 8.99 -1.11 9.93
C ASP A 12 10.36 -1.10 10.65
N TYR A 13 10.57 -2.06 11.54
CA TYR A 13 11.87 -2.36 12.15
C TYR A 13 12.49 -3.56 11.45
N VAL A 14 13.53 -3.34 10.64
CA VAL A 14 14.16 -4.41 9.86
C VAL A 14 15.43 -4.89 10.53
N TYR A 15 15.47 -6.19 10.80
CA TYR A 15 16.65 -6.92 11.27
C TYR A 15 17.14 -7.82 10.14
N ALA A 16 18.18 -7.38 9.44
CA ALA A 16 18.64 -7.94 8.16
C ALA A 16 19.52 -9.20 8.30
N LYS A 17 19.90 -9.56 9.54
CA LYS A 17 20.90 -10.61 9.83
C LYS A 17 20.43 -11.56 10.93
N VAL A 18 19.16 -11.92 10.91
CA VAL A 18 18.60 -12.95 11.79
C VAL A 18 19.01 -14.32 11.25
N SER A 19 19.37 -15.26 12.12
CA SER A 19 19.63 -16.65 11.70
C SER A 19 18.52 -17.53 12.24
N TYR A 20 17.76 -18.14 11.33
CA TYR A 20 16.63 -18.99 11.65
C TYR A 20 17.07 -20.33 12.27
N ASP A 21 18.34 -20.69 12.14
CA ASP A 21 18.92 -21.89 12.77
C ASP A 21 19.28 -21.69 14.24
N LYS A 22 19.34 -20.44 14.74
CA LYS A 22 19.66 -20.19 16.14
C LYS A 22 18.57 -20.77 17.07
N PRO A 23 18.95 -21.41 18.19
CA PRO A 23 17.97 -21.95 19.15
C PRO A 23 16.94 -20.91 19.63
N GLY A 24 17.37 -19.65 19.80
CA GLY A 24 16.50 -18.53 20.16
C GLY A 24 15.37 -18.32 19.15
N PHE A 25 15.65 -18.32 17.84
CA PHE A 25 14.62 -18.18 16.81
C PHE A 25 13.77 -19.45 16.70
N ARG A 26 14.41 -20.64 16.63
CA ARG A 26 13.72 -21.93 16.48
C ARG A 26 12.72 -22.22 17.59
N ARG A 27 12.97 -21.72 18.80
CA ARG A 27 12.06 -21.85 19.95
C ARG A 27 10.69 -21.25 19.66
N PHE A 28 10.64 -20.13 18.93
CA PHE A 28 9.43 -19.37 18.69
C PHE A 28 8.74 -19.68 17.37
N LEU A 29 9.28 -20.63 16.60
CA LEU A 29 8.64 -21.10 15.37
C LEU A 29 7.28 -21.73 15.66
N SER A 30 6.33 -21.48 14.75
CA SER A 30 5.05 -22.18 14.72
C SER A 30 5.28 -23.68 14.57
N LYS A 31 4.54 -24.46 15.37
CA LYS A 31 4.55 -25.92 15.37
C LYS A 31 3.32 -26.48 14.66
N LEU A 32 2.20 -25.77 14.75
CA LEU A 32 0.94 -26.11 14.12
C LEU A 32 0.35 -24.87 13.44
N PRO A 33 -0.31 -25.01 12.28
CA PRO A 33 -0.99 -23.89 11.64
C PRO A 33 -1.90 -23.14 12.60
N GLY A 34 -1.68 -21.83 12.73
CA GLY A 34 -2.50 -20.95 13.57
C GLY A 34 -2.22 -20.99 15.07
N ASP A 35 -1.16 -21.67 15.53
CA ASP A 35 -0.81 -21.73 16.97
C ASP A 35 -0.26 -20.42 17.56
N GLY A 36 0.00 -19.41 16.71
CA GLY A 36 0.55 -18.12 17.10
C GLY A 36 2.08 -18.06 17.13
N GLY A 37 2.79 -19.11 16.73
CA GLY A 37 4.24 -19.03 16.55
C GLY A 37 4.67 -18.28 15.29
N ILE A 38 5.96 -17.97 15.21
CA ILE A 38 6.56 -17.33 14.03
C ILE A 38 6.45 -18.28 12.82
N ILE A 39 5.87 -17.76 11.75
CA ILE A 39 5.78 -18.46 10.46
C ILE A 39 6.96 -18.01 9.61
N GLN A 40 7.83 -18.94 9.25
CA GLN A 40 8.95 -18.64 8.35
C GLN A 40 8.43 -18.19 6.98
N GLY A 41 8.86 -17.01 6.52
CA GLY A 41 8.35 -16.42 5.28
C GLY A 41 6.93 -15.85 5.38
N GLY A 42 6.33 -15.92 6.57
CA GLY A 42 4.96 -15.51 6.82
C GLY A 42 4.86 -14.42 7.88
N LEU A 43 3.63 -14.11 8.26
CA LEU A 43 3.31 -13.09 9.24
C LEU A 43 2.56 -13.67 10.42
N VAL A 44 2.90 -13.21 11.63
CA VAL A 44 2.13 -13.46 12.84
C VAL A 44 1.87 -12.16 13.58
N PHE A 45 0.70 -12.02 14.22
CA PHE A 45 0.44 -10.88 15.08
C PHE A 45 1.20 -11.01 16.40
N THR A 46 1.73 -9.89 16.89
CA THR A 46 2.55 -9.88 18.10
C THR A 46 1.76 -10.32 19.34
N GLU A 47 0.46 -10.01 19.40
CA GLU A 47 -0.42 -10.45 20.48
C GLU A 47 -0.60 -11.97 20.49
N ASP A 48 -0.69 -12.60 19.31
CA ASP A 48 -0.78 -14.06 19.18
C ASP A 48 0.53 -14.74 19.59
N LEU A 49 1.65 -14.15 19.19
CA LEU A 49 2.99 -14.65 19.54
C LEU A 49 3.20 -14.59 21.06
N SER A 50 2.87 -13.47 21.68
CA SER A 50 2.92 -13.32 23.13
C SER A 50 2.00 -14.32 23.85
N ALA A 51 0.78 -14.52 23.35
CA ALA A 51 -0.16 -15.49 23.91
C ALA A 51 0.32 -16.95 23.78
N CYS A 52 0.89 -17.32 22.62
CA CYS A 52 1.39 -18.66 22.33
C CYS A 52 2.48 -19.09 23.33
N PHE A 53 3.37 -18.17 23.68
CA PHE A 53 4.52 -18.45 24.55
C PHE A 53 4.34 -17.97 26.00
N GLY A 54 3.27 -17.24 26.31
CA GLY A 54 3.04 -16.65 27.64
C GLY A 54 4.14 -15.66 28.03
N MET A 55 4.65 -14.90 27.05
CA MET A 55 5.79 -13.99 27.20
C MET A 55 5.49 -12.63 26.58
N GLU A 56 6.02 -11.57 27.18
CA GLU A 56 5.97 -10.24 26.58
C GLU A 56 6.79 -10.21 25.28
N LEU A 57 6.33 -9.44 24.30
CA LEU A 57 6.98 -9.36 22.98
C LEU A 57 8.48 -9.01 23.09
N TRP A 58 8.83 -8.07 23.96
CA TRP A 58 10.22 -7.64 24.14
C TRP A 58 11.12 -8.74 24.70
N ASP A 59 10.61 -9.64 25.55
CA ASP A 59 11.38 -10.78 26.06
C ASP A 59 11.61 -11.81 24.96
N ILE A 60 10.59 -12.06 24.12
CA ILE A 60 10.72 -12.92 22.93
C ILE A 60 11.77 -12.35 21.98
N LEU A 61 11.68 -11.07 21.65
CA LEU A 61 12.63 -10.39 20.77
C LEU A 61 14.05 -10.42 21.33
N LYS A 62 14.23 -10.24 22.65
CA LYS A 62 15.53 -10.33 23.30
C LYS A 62 16.16 -11.73 23.17
N GLU A 63 15.37 -12.79 23.19
CA GLU A 63 15.88 -14.15 22.95
C GLU A 63 16.27 -14.39 21.48
N ILE A 64 15.54 -13.78 20.53
CA ILE A 64 15.82 -13.91 19.10
C ILE A 64 17.03 -13.06 18.68
N LEU A 65 17.06 -11.81 19.13
CA LEU A 65 17.92 -10.74 18.64
C LEU A 65 19.09 -10.42 19.59
N GLY A 66 18.99 -10.83 20.86
CA GLY A 66 19.97 -10.46 21.88
C GLY A 66 19.99 -8.95 22.11
N SER A 67 21.13 -8.32 21.89
CA SER A 67 21.32 -6.85 21.96
C SER A 67 21.37 -6.19 20.58
N ALA A 68 20.94 -6.88 19.53
CA ALA A 68 20.93 -6.30 18.18
C ALA A 68 19.88 -5.19 18.09
N GLU A 69 20.28 -4.07 17.51
CA GLU A 69 19.37 -3.00 17.10
C GLU A 69 18.89 -3.25 15.67
N ALA A 70 17.78 -2.61 15.27
CA ALA A 70 17.28 -2.71 13.91
C ALA A 70 18.30 -2.11 12.93
N ASP A 71 18.59 -2.80 11.84
CA ASP A 71 19.47 -2.32 10.77
C ASP A 71 18.84 -1.10 10.07
N THR A 72 17.50 -1.10 9.92
CA THR A 72 16.76 0.06 9.41
C THR A 72 15.44 0.25 10.15
N VAL A 73 15.02 1.52 10.23
CA VAL A 73 13.74 1.94 10.80
C VAL A 73 13.06 2.87 9.79
N ASN A 74 11.98 2.38 9.19
CA ASN A 74 11.32 3.06 8.09
C ASN A 74 9.85 3.32 8.41
N LEU A 75 9.31 4.39 7.83
CA LEU A 75 7.87 4.54 7.73
C LEU A 75 7.35 3.53 6.70
N GLY A 76 6.33 2.79 7.09
CA GLY A 76 5.60 1.87 6.23
C GLY A 76 4.09 2.13 6.28
N GLY A 77 3.36 1.45 5.41
CA GLY A 77 1.90 1.51 5.37
C GLY A 77 1.37 2.04 4.04
N PRO A 78 0.56 1.24 3.32
CA PRO A 78 0.07 1.61 1.99
C PRO A 78 -0.57 3.00 1.91
N ALA A 79 -1.41 3.39 2.86
CA ALA A 79 -2.08 4.69 2.78
C ALA A 79 -1.10 5.87 2.88
N VAL A 80 -0.19 5.85 3.86
CA VAL A 80 0.73 6.96 4.09
C VAL A 80 1.80 7.04 3.00
N ILE A 81 2.32 5.90 2.52
CA ILE A 81 3.36 5.87 1.48
C ILE A 81 2.79 6.29 0.13
N SER A 82 1.58 5.84 -0.23
CA SER A 82 0.93 6.29 -1.47
C SER A 82 0.63 7.79 -1.44
N LEU A 83 0.09 8.31 -0.33
CA LEU A 83 -0.19 9.74 -0.22
C LEU A 83 1.09 10.58 -0.25
N MET A 84 2.16 10.10 0.41
CA MET A 84 3.46 10.74 0.38
C MET A 84 4.02 10.84 -1.04
N ASN A 85 3.98 9.73 -1.79
CA ASN A 85 4.39 9.72 -3.19
C ASN A 85 3.56 10.70 -4.01
N ALA A 86 2.24 10.71 -3.82
CA ALA A 86 1.36 11.63 -4.53
C ALA A 86 1.73 13.10 -4.24
N ALA A 87 1.94 13.46 -2.98
CA ALA A 87 2.32 14.82 -2.58
C ALA A 87 3.68 15.24 -3.16
N GLN A 88 4.68 14.35 -3.18
CA GLN A 88 5.99 14.61 -3.80
C GLN A 88 5.88 14.83 -5.31
N LEU A 89 5.03 14.07 -6.00
CA LEU A 89 4.79 14.22 -7.44
C LEU A 89 3.95 15.46 -7.79
N LEU A 90 3.15 15.96 -6.85
CA LEU A 90 2.32 17.15 -7.01
C LEU A 90 3.04 18.43 -6.57
N HIS A 91 4.35 18.36 -6.31
CA HIS A 91 5.15 19.52 -5.96
C HIS A 91 4.97 20.67 -6.97
N GLY A 92 4.71 21.87 -6.46
CA GLY A 92 4.46 23.07 -7.27
C GLY A 92 3.02 23.26 -7.73
N ARG A 93 2.09 22.36 -7.37
CA ARG A 93 0.65 22.51 -7.61
C ARG A 93 -0.08 22.89 -6.32
N ASP A 94 -1.25 23.52 -6.46
CA ASP A 94 -2.12 23.87 -5.33
C ASP A 94 -2.98 22.67 -4.89
N VAL A 95 -2.30 21.63 -4.39
CA VAL A 95 -2.92 20.39 -3.90
C VAL A 95 -2.53 20.11 -2.45
N VAL A 96 -3.52 20.04 -1.58
CA VAL A 96 -3.33 19.68 -0.17
C VAL A 96 -3.53 18.18 -0.01
N CYS A 97 -2.50 17.47 0.46
CA CYS A 97 -2.58 16.05 0.79
C CYS A 97 -2.66 15.87 2.30
N ARG A 98 -3.78 15.35 2.82
CA ARG A 98 -4.03 15.19 4.25
C ARG A 98 -4.18 13.73 4.67
N PHE A 99 -3.39 13.30 5.64
CA PHE A 99 -3.42 11.95 6.19
C PHE A 99 -4.11 11.89 7.55
N HIS A 100 -4.94 10.87 7.78
CA HIS A 100 -5.59 10.60 9.07
C HIS A 100 -5.13 9.25 9.64
N ALA A 101 -4.65 9.26 10.88
CA ALA A 101 -4.11 8.06 11.53
C ALA A 101 -4.34 8.07 13.05
N CYS A 102 -4.06 6.93 13.69
CA CYS A 102 -4.00 6.79 15.14
C CYS A 102 -2.72 6.05 15.53
N VAL A 103 -2.00 6.58 16.51
CA VAL A 103 -0.74 6.02 17.04
C VAL A 103 -0.82 5.86 18.55
N GLY A 104 0.06 5.06 19.13
CA GLY A 104 0.22 4.93 20.57
C GLY A 104 1.04 6.08 21.15
N ASN A 105 1.03 6.20 22.49
CA ASN A 105 1.92 7.12 23.21
C ASN A 105 3.29 6.48 23.48
N ASP A 106 4.04 6.15 22.43
CA ASP A 106 5.33 5.47 22.50
C ASP A 106 6.34 5.98 21.46
N ASN A 107 7.54 5.40 21.45
CA ASN A 107 8.62 5.79 20.54
C ASN A 107 8.24 5.60 19.06
N ALA A 108 7.55 4.52 18.71
CA ALA A 108 7.09 4.30 17.34
C ALA A 108 6.08 5.39 16.90
N GLY A 109 5.21 5.83 17.80
CA GLY A 109 4.29 6.94 17.57
C GLY A 109 5.01 8.27 17.36
N GLN A 110 6.07 8.53 18.13
CA GLN A 110 6.95 9.69 17.93
C GLN A 110 7.68 9.64 16.58
N LEU A 111 8.17 8.47 16.17
CA LEU A 111 8.80 8.29 14.86
C LEU A 111 7.82 8.58 13.71
N ILE A 112 6.59 8.03 13.77
CA ILE A 112 5.56 8.30 12.76
C ILE A 112 5.29 9.80 12.65
N ARG A 113 5.15 10.49 13.79
CA ARG A 113 4.96 11.94 13.81
C ARG A 113 6.14 12.69 13.21
N GLY A 114 7.37 12.33 13.56
CA GLY A 114 8.56 12.94 12.99
C GLY A 114 8.65 12.77 11.47
N PHE A 115 8.29 11.59 10.95
CA PHE A 115 8.20 11.37 9.52
C PHE A 115 7.17 12.29 8.87
N LEU A 116 5.95 12.36 9.41
CA LEU A 116 4.86 13.18 8.88
C LEU A 116 5.17 14.69 8.95
N GLU A 117 5.76 15.16 10.05
CA GLU A 117 6.18 16.55 10.24
C GLU A 117 7.30 16.97 9.27
N SER A 118 8.18 16.03 8.91
CA SER A 118 9.25 16.28 7.92
C SER A 118 8.79 16.16 6.46
N SER A 119 7.49 16.01 6.22
CA SER A 119 6.92 15.66 4.93
C SER A 119 6.05 16.77 4.32
N PRO A 120 5.69 16.68 3.03
CA PRO A 120 4.74 17.63 2.42
C PRO A 120 3.28 17.38 2.82
N LEU A 121 2.99 16.41 3.70
CA LEU A 121 1.63 16.07 4.10
C LEU A 121 1.14 16.95 5.23
N GLU A 122 -0.14 17.34 5.15
CA GLU A 122 -0.88 17.65 6.37
C GLU A 122 -1.25 16.35 7.07
N SER A 123 -1.25 16.32 8.40
CA SER A 123 -1.63 15.12 9.14
C SER A 123 -2.50 15.41 10.35
N VAL A 124 -3.48 14.55 10.57
CA VAL A 124 -4.33 14.49 11.76
C VAL A 124 -4.08 13.12 12.39
N VAL A 125 -3.24 13.11 13.43
CA VAL A 125 -2.81 11.87 14.06
C VAL A 125 -3.29 11.84 15.51
N MET A 126 -4.27 11.00 15.78
CA MET A 126 -4.79 10.74 17.12
C MET A 126 -3.78 9.94 17.95
N THR A 127 -3.86 10.07 19.28
CA THR A 127 -3.06 9.27 20.20
C THR A 127 -3.98 8.39 21.04
N ASP A 128 -3.81 7.08 20.96
CA ASP A 128 -4.37 6.15 21.93
C ASP A 128 -3.36 5.95 23.09
N ALA A 129 -3.82 6.15 24.33
CA ALA A 129 -2.95 6.08 25.50
C ALA A 129 -2.73 4.64 26.03
N GLN A 130 -3.47 3.65 25.51
CA GLN A 130 -3.49 2.28 26.01
C GLN A 130 -2.96 1.27 24.99
N ALA A 131 -3.05 1.58 23.70
CA ALA A 131 -2.53 0.74 22.63
C ALA A 131 -1.12 1.15 22.21
N PRO A 132 -0.21 0.20 21.90
CA PRO A 132 1.06 0.51 21.27
C PRO A 132 0.84 1.05 19.85
N SER A 133 1.80 1.79 19.31
CA SER A 133 1.76 2.22 17.91
C SER A 133 1.84 1.03 16.96
N PRO A 134 1.30 1.17 15.73
CA PRO A 134 1.39 0.14 14.72
C PRO A 134 2.84 -0.08 14.29
N THR A 135 3.27 -1.34 14.24
CA THR A 135 4.63 -1.71 13.83
C THR A 135 4.65 -3.01 13.04
N THR A 136 5.66 -3.17 12.20
CA THR A 136 6.07 -4.47 11.68
C THR A 136 7.53 -4.70 12.01
N ILE A 137 7.83 -5.81 12.65
CA ILE A 137 9.20 -6.26 12.87
C ILE A 137 9.51 -7.27 11.78
N VAL A 138 10.49 -6.95 10.94
CA VAL A 138 10.95 -7.79 9.84
C VAL A 138 12.19 -8.53 10.30
N LEU A 139 12.08 -9.84 10.47
CA LEU A 139 13.20 -10.72 10.77
C LEU A 139 13.66 -11.32 9.44
N ALA A 140 14.81 -10.91 8.93
CA ALA A 140 15.33 -11.40 7.66
C ALA A 140 16.55 -12.31 7.89
N ASP A 141 16.51 -13.49 7.28
CA ASP A 141 17.64 -14.41 7.21
C ASP A 141 18.18 -14.46 5.78
N PRO A 142 19.34 -13.84 5.48
CA PRO A 142 19.89 -13.81 4.13
C PRO A 142 20.45 -15.17 3.67
N SER A 143 20.63 -16.14 4.58
CA SER A 143 21.19 -17.47 4.23
C SER A 143 20.14 -18.44 3.70
N CYS A 144 18.84 -18.15 3.90
CA CYS A 144 17.75 -18.97 3.42
C CYS A 144 17.70 -19.08 1.89
N HIS A 145 17.06 -20.15 1.39
CA HIS A 145 16.81 -20.39 -0.04
C HIS A 145 18.05 -20.28 -0.93
N GLY A 146 19.18 -20.81 -0.46
CA GLY A 146 20.44 -20.79 -1.21
C GLY A 146 21.09 -19.41 -1.29
N GLY A 147 20.82 -18.53 -0.32
CA GLY A 147 21.34 -17.16 -0.28
C GLY A 147 20.40 -16.10 -0.87
N ASN A 148 19.20 -16.49 -1.31
CA ASN A 148 18.18 -15.55 -1.77
C ASN A 148 17.48 -14.81 -0.60
N GLY A 149 17.63 -15.35 0.62
CA GLY A 149 17.07 -14.80 1.83
C GLY A 149 15.59 -15.13 2.03
N GLU A 150 15.11 -14.91 3.24
CA GLU A 150 13.71 -15.09 3.64
C GLU A 150 13.34 -14.03 4.68
N ARG A 151 12.09 -13.55 4.69
CA ARG A 151 11.62 -12.53 5.64
C ARG A 151 10.40 -13.04 6.40
N SER A 152 10.46 -13.02 7.73
CA SER A 152 9.31 -13.31 8.60
C SER A 152 8.86 -12.03 9.29
N PHE A 153 7.55 -11.85 9.44
CA PHE A 153 6.95 -10.58 9.86
C PHE A 153 6.21 -10.75 11.20
N LEU A 154 6.52 -9.89 12.16
CA LEU A 154 5.73 -9.76 13.39
C LEU A 154 5.00 -8.43 13.34
N ASN A 155 3.68 -8.46 13.21
CA ASN A 155 2.88 -7.23 13.06
C ASN A 155 2.12 -6.90 14.32
N THR A 156 2.15 -5.63 14.70
CA THR A 156 1.30 -5.06 15.73
C THR A 156 0.34 -4.11 15.05
N ILE A 157 -0.96 -4.43 15.06
CA ILE A 157 -1.99 -3.47 14.59
C ILE A 157 -2.05 -2.29 15.56
N GLY A 158 -2.05 -2.57 16.87
CA GLY A 158 -1.99 -1.54 17.91
C GLY A 158 -3.05 -0.44 17.76
N ALA A 159 -2.63 0.80 17.89
CA ALA A 159 -3.48 1.99 17.83
C ALA A 159 -4.15 2.19 16.45
N ALA A 160 -3.63 1.61 15.36
CA ALA A 160 -4.32 1.63 14.06
C ALA A 160 -5.65 0.86 14.11
N GLY A 161 -5.83 -0.05 15.08
CA GLY A 161 -7.11 -0.70 15.33
C GLY A 161 -8.11 0.16 16.10
N LYS A 162 -7.72 1.37 16.54
CA LYS A 162 -8.53 2.26 17.38
C LYS A 162 -9.16 3.42 16.62
N ILE A 163 -8.70 3.70 15.40
CA ILE A 163 -9.37 4.69 14.53
C ILE A 163 -10.71 4.14 14.03
N LEU A 164 -11.79 4.87 14.33
CA LEU A 164 -13.15 4.51 13.97
C LEU A 164 -13.62 5.33 12.76
N PRO A 165 -14.64 4.85 12.02
CA PRO A 165 -15.28 5.63 10.97
C PRO A 165 -15.78 7.01 11.42
N ALA A 166 -16.18 7.14 12.70
CA ALA A 166 -16.66 8.38 13.28
C ALA A 166 -15.55 9.42 13.53
N ASP A 167 -14.29 8.98 13.60
CA ASP A 167 -13.14 9.86 13.82
C ASP A 167 -12.71 10.58 12.54
N LEU A 168 -13.21 10.15 11.38
CA LEU A 168 -13.00 10.84 10.11
C LEU A 168 -13.99 12.03 10.02
N PRO A 169 -13.48 13.28 10.02
CA PRO A 169 -14.32 14.47 10.05
C PRO A 169 -15.06 14.68 8.71
N PRO A 170 -16.14 15.49 8.67
CA PRO A 170 -16.89 15.74 7.43
C PRO A 170 -16.02 16.24 6.26
N ASP A 171 -15.02 17.06 6.53
CA ASP A 171 -14.13 17.61 5.51
C ASP A 171 -13.17 16.57 4.92
N PHE A 172 -12.98 15.41 5.54
CA PHE A 172 -12.29 14.26 4.94
C PHE A 172 -13.04 13.76 3.70
N PHE A 173 -14.36 13.68 3.80
CA PHE A 173 -15.22 13.16 2.73
C PHE A 173 -15.51 14.19 1.64
N GLN A 174 -15.34 15.48 1.94
CA GLN A 174 -15.50 16.60 1.00
C GLN A 174 -14.22 16.90 0.19
N SER A 175 -13.20 16.04 0.29
CA SER A 175 -12.00 16.11 -0.55
C SER A 175 -12.30 15.70 -2.00
N ASP A 176 -11.54 16.23 -2.96
CA ASP A 176 -11.70 15.88 -4.38
C ASP A 176 -11.37 14.39 -4.62
N ILE A 177 -10.36 13.89 -3.90
CA ILE A 177 -9.97 12.47 -3.90
C ILE A 177 -9.91 11.96 -2.47
N VAL A 178 -10.52 10.79 -2.22
CA VAL A 178 -10.45 10.07 -0.94
C VAL A 178 -9.80 8.71 -1.15
N LEU A 179 -8.67 8.48 -0.49
CA LEU A 179 -7.95 7.22 -0.47
C LEU A 179 -8.26 6.43 0.82
N PHE A 180 -8.64 5.17 0.65
CA PHE A 180 -8.60 4.16 1.69
C PHE A 180 -7.51 3.11 1.35
N GLY A 181 -6.33 3.25 1.95
CA GLY A 181 -5.15 2.43 1.62
C GLY A 181 -4.83 1.37 2.67
N GLY A 182 -4.77 0.11 2.27
CA GLY A 182 -4.40 -0.99 3.15
C GLY A 182 -5.30 -1.15 4.37
N THR A 183 -6.62 -0.96 4.20
CA THR A 183 -7.55 -0.86 5.34
C THR A 183 -7.63 -2.13 6.18
N ALA A 184 -7.27 -3.30 5.66
CA ALA A 184 -7.26 -4.55 6.43
C ALA A 184 -6.38 -4.47 7.71
N LEU A 185 -5.39 -3.56 7.74
CA LEU A 185 -4.56 -3.26 8.92
C LEU A 185 -5.12 -2.14 9.82
N THR A 186 -6.31 -1.62 9.49
CA THR A 186 -7.14 -0.72 10.30
C THR A 186 -8.55 -1.31 10.43
N PRO A 187 -8.75 -2.37 11.24
CA PRO A 187 -9.96 -3.22 11.17
C PRO A 187 -11.31 -2.49 11.22
N ALA A 188 -11.45 -1.46 12.05
CA ALA A 188 -12.71 -0.71 12.14
C ALA A 188 -13.02 0.09 10.86
N LEU A 189 -12.01 0.64 10.18
CA LEU A 189 -12.19 1.27 8.87
C LEU A 189 -12.46 0.24 7.78
N HIS A 190 -11.80 -0.93 7.83
CA HIS A 190 -12.03 -2.01 6.88
C HIS A 190 -13.47 -2.53 6.94
N ASP A 191 -13.93 -2.89 8.14
CA ASP A 191 -15.27 -3.43 8.35
C ASP A 191 -16.35 -2.37 8.02
N GLY A 192 -16.04 -1.07 8.21
CA GLY A 192 -16.89 0.07 7.87
C GLY A 192 -16.74 0.62 6.44
N LEU A 193 -15.91 0.02 5.59
CA LEU A 193 -15.45 0.61 4.33
C LEU A 193 -16.59 0.99 3.39
N ALA A 194 -17.65 0.18 3.29
CA ALA A 194 -18.80 0.49 2.43
C ALA A 194 -19.52 1.79 2.81
N SER A 195 -19.71 2.04 4.10
CA SER A 195 -20.34 3.27 4.59
C SER A 195 -19.43 4.48 4.35
N LEU A 196 -18.13 4.31 4.58
CA LEU A 196 -17.12 5.34 4.34
C LEU A 196 -17.06 5.75 2.86
N LEU A 197 -17.02 4.77 1.95
CA LEU A 197 -17.04 5.00 0.51
C LEU A 197 -18.35 5.66 0.06
N SER A 198 -19.50 5.19 0.54
CA SER A 198 -20.80 5.79 0.23
C SER A 198 -20.88 7.26 0.67
N ARG A 199 -20.34 7.58 1.86
CA ARG A 199 -20.25 8.96 2.36
C ARG A 199 -19.34 9.83 1.49
N ALA A 200 -18.18 9.32 1.07
CA ALA A 200 -17.26 10.03 0.17
C ALA A 200 -17.92 10.29 -1.20
N LYS A 201 -18.51 9.26 -1.82
CA LYS A 201 -19.24 9.38 -3.09
C LYS A 201 -20.39 10.39 -3.01
N SER A 202 -21.16 10.37 -1.93
CA SER A 202 -22.28 11.30 -1.71
C SER A 202 -21.83 12.76 -1.55
N ALA A 203 -20.58 12.96 -1.11
CA ALA A 203 -19.95 14.28 -1.00
C ALA A 203 -19.23 14.72 -2.30
N GLY A 204 -19.27 13.90 -3.36
CA GLY A 204 -18.70 14.21 -4.66
C GLY A 204 -17.25 13.76 -4.86
N ALA A 205 -16.64 13.09 -3.87
CA ALA A 205 -15.25 12.65 -3.96
C ALA A 205 -15.06 11.50 -4.96
N ILE A 206 -13.90 11.49 -5.62
CA ILE A 206 -13.39 10.30 -6.29
C ILE A 206 -12.83 9.34 -5.23
N THR A 207 -13.33 8.11 -5.20
CA THR A 207 -12.91 7.11 -4.21
C THR A 207 -11.87 6.15 -4.76
N VAL A 208 -10.72 6.09 -4.10
CA VAL A 208 -9.62 5.19 -4.42
C VAL A 208 -9.42 4.20 -3.28
N VAL A 209 -9.32 2.91 -3.61
CA VAL A 209 -9.00 1.85 -2.65
C VAL A 209 -7.74 1.14 -3.11
N GLY A 210 -6.72 1.17 -2.26
CA GLY A 210 -5.53 0.31 -2.38
C GLY A 210 -5.63 -0.81 -1.36
N THR A 211 -5.49 -2.06 -1.78
CA THR A 211 -5.54 -3.19 -0.86
C THR A 211 -4.19 -3.44 -0.20
N VAL A 212 -4.23 -4.32 0.80
CA VAL A 212 -3.05 -4.90 1.46
C VAL A 212 -3.40 -6.35 1.76
N TYR A 213 -2.41 -7.22 1.85
CA TYR A 213 -2.60 -8.59 2.31
C TYR A 213 -3.38 -8.62 3.64
N ASP A 214 -4.55 -9.27 3.65
CA ASP A 214 -5.46 -9.26 4.79
C ASP A 214 -5.13 -10.39 5.76
N PHE A 215 -4.08 -10.19 6.55
CA PHE A 215 -3.59 -11.18 7.52
C PHE A 215 -4.66 -11.58 8.55
N ARG A 216 -5.55 -10.65 8.92
CA ARG A 216 -6.63 -10.91 9.88
C ARG A 216 -7.61 -11.92 9.31
N ASN A 217 -8.04 -11.73 8.06
CA ASN A 217 -8.99 -12.64 7.42
C ASN A 217 -8.33 -13.93 6.94
N GLU A 218 -7.08 -13.87 6.50
CA GLU A 218 -6.28 -15.06 6.18
C GLU A 218 -6.19 -16.00 7.37
N LYS A 219 -5.84 -15.47 8.54
CA LYS A 219 -5.77 -16.26 9.78
C LYS A 219 -7.15 -16.80 10.17
N ARG A 220 -8.20 -15.99 10.04
CA ARG A 220 -9.56 -16.34 10.50
C ARG A 220 -10.19 -17.43 9.66
N ASN A 221 -10.01 -17.40 8.35
CA ASN A 221 -10.60 -18.36 7.43
C ASN A 221 -9.79 -18.45 6.12
N PRO A 222 -8.69 -19.22 6.08
CA PRO A 222 -7.77 -19.28 4.94
C PRO A 222 -8.38 -19.91 3.68
N ASP A 223 -9.49 -20.64 3.81
CA ASP A 223 -10.16 -21.26 2.65
C ASP A 223 -11.25 -20.36 2.05
N ALA A 224 -11.60 -19.25 2.70
CA ALA A 224 -12.63 -18.33 2.22
C ALA A 224 -12.01 -17.08 1.57
N PRO A 225 -12.71 -16.47 0.60
CA PRO A 225 -12.32 -15.17 0.08
C PRO A 225 -12.30 -14.11 1.18
N TRP A 226 -11.33 -13.20 1.11
CA TRP A 226 -11.27 -12.07 2.02
C TRP A 226 -12.40 -11.07 1.75
N PRO A 227 -12.97 -10.43 2.78
CA PRO A 227 -13.88 -9.31 2.58
C PRO A 227 -13.13 -8.08 2.05
N LEU A 228 -13.85 -7.19 1.37
CA LEU A 228 -13.39 -5.83 1.06
C LEU A 228 -14.38 -4.86 1.73
N GLY A 229 -14.44 -4.89 3.05
CA GLY A 229 -15.57 -4.36 3.82
C GLY A 229 -16.84 -5.20 3.63
N SER A 230 -18.00 -4.55 3.47
CA SER A 230 -19.26 -5.25 3.15
C SER A 230 -19.41 -5.47 1.63
N PRO A 231 -20.29 -6.39 1.19
CA PRO A 231 -20.51 -6.66 -0.24
C PRO A 231 -20.83 -5.41 -1.09
N ASP A 232 -21.44 -4.38 -0.49
CA ASP A 232 -21.84 -3.15 -1.17
C ASP A 232 -20.69 -2.13 -1.37
N ALA A 233 -19.48 -2.43 -0.89
CA ALA A 233 -18.35 -1.51 -0.99
C ALA A 233 -17.93 -1.25 -2.44
N CYS A 234 -17.81 -2.31 -3.25
CA CYS A 234 -17.23 -2.25 -4.60
C CYS A 234 -17.94 -1.25 -5.54
N GLY A 235 -19.27 -1.16 -5.46
CA GLY A 235 -20.05 -0.22 -6.27
C GLY A 235 -19.72 1.25 -6.03
N ASN A 236 -19.14 1.56 -4.86
CA ASN A 236 -18.72 2.90 -4.45
C ASN A 236 -17.21 3.13 -4.60
N ILE A 237 -16.47 2.25 -5.27
CA ILE A 237 -15.03 2.41 -5.55
C ILE A 237 -14.86 2.89 -6.99
N ASP A 238 -14.33 4.10 -7.19
CA ASP A 238 -14.01 4.60 -8.53
C ASP A 238 -12.74 3.97 -9.10
N LEU A 239 -11.73 3.72 -8.26
CA LEU A 239 -10.50 3.02 -8.64
C LEU A 239 -10.09 2.02 -7.55
N LEU A 240 -10.09 0.72 -7.90
CA LEU A 240 -9.54 -0.35 -7.07
C LEU A 240 -8.13 -0.71 -7.56
N VAL A 241 -7.16 -0.72 -6.65
CA VAL A 241 -5.79 -1.16 -6.92
C VAL A 241 -5.45 -2.29 -5.96
N THR A 242 -5.01 -3.41 -6.52
CA THR A 242 -4.67 -4.63 -5.78
C THR A 242 -3.42 -5.27 -6.37
N ASP A 243 -2.68 -6.03 -5.57
CA ASP A 243 -1.71 -6.97 -6.12
C ASP A 243 -2.39 -8.28 -6.58
N ALA A 244 -1.63 -9.12 -7.27
CA ALA A 244 -2.09 -10.41 -7.80
C ALA A 244 -2.57 -11.38 -6.71
N VAL A 245 -1.88 -11.43 -5.57
CA VAL A 245 -2.24 -12.33 -4.46
C VAL A 245 -3.53 -11.86 -3.81
N GLU A 246 -3.59 -10.57 -3.47
CA GLU A 246 -4.76 -9.89 -2.94
C GLU A 246 -5.96 -10.04 -3.86
N ALA A 247 -5.78 -9.88 -5.19
CA ALA A 247 -6.85 -10.02 -6.17
C ALA A 247 -7.46 -11.42 -6.15
N LEU A 248 -6.63 -12.46 -6.12
CA LEU A 248 -7.09 -13.85 -6.05
C LEU A 248 -7.79 -14.14 -4.72
N ARG A 249 -7.24 -13.67 -3.60
CA ARG A 249 -7.80 -13.90 -2.27
C ARG A 249 -9.11 -13.15 -2.03
N LEU A 250 -9.25 -11.92 -2.51
CA LEU A 250 -10.47 -11.11 -2.38
C LEU A 250 -11.60 -11.58 -3.31
N SER A 251 -11.27 -12.16 -4.45
CA SER A 251 -12.25 -12.64 -5.44
C SER A 251 -12.61 -14.12 -5.25
N GLY A 252 -11.73 -14.92 -4.65
CA GLY A 252 -11.82 -16.38 -4.64
C GLY A 252 -11.59 -17.02 -6.01
N ALA A 253 -11.04 -16.28 -6.98
CA ALA A 253 -10.82 -16.77 -8.33
C ALA A 253 -9.55 -17.61 -8.47
N ALA A 254 -9.50 -18.42 -9.52
CA ALA A 254 -8.35 -19.29 -9.82
C ALA A 254 -7.21 -18.56 -10.58
N ASP A 255 -7.51 -17.44 -11.22
CA ASP A 255 -6.59 -16.69 -12.08
C ASP A 255 -6.93 -15.18 -12.08
N LEU A 256 -6.01 -14.36 -12.57
CA LEU A 256 -6.12 -12.90 -12.53
C LEU A 256 -7.20 -12.33 -13.44
N GLU A 257 -7.48 -12.96 -14.58
CA GLU A 257 -8.55 -12.50 -15.48
C GLU A 257 -9.91 -12.75 -14.83
N SER A 258 -10.10 -13.94 -14.25
CA SER A 258 -11.29 -14.30 -13.47
C SER A 258 -11.45 -13.40 -12.25
N ALA A 259 -10.37 -13.05 -11.55
CA ALA A 259 -10.38 -12.08 -10.45
C ALA A 259 -10.82 -10.68 -10.94
N ALA A 260 -10.26 -10.21 -12.06
CA ALA A 260 -10.64 -8.93 -12.66
C ALA A 260 -12.13 -8.87 -12.99
N ARG A 261 -12.64 -9.91 -13.68
CA ARG A 261 -14.06 -10.02 -14.04
C ARG A 261 -14.98 -10.07 -12.80
N ASN A 262 -14.53 -10.69 -11.71
CA ASN A 262 -15.26 -10.67 -10.44
C ASN A 262 -15.44 -9.25 -9.90
N PHE A 263 -14.36 -8.45 -9.82
CA PHE A 263 -14.47 -7.06 -9.35
C PHE A 263 -15.30 -6.18 -10.27
N ILE A 264 -15.17 -6.36 -11.60
CA ILE A 264 -16.00 -5.67 -12.60
C ILE A 264 -17.48 -5.99 -12.36
N GLY A 265 -17.82 -7.28 -12.17
CA GLY A 265 -19.17 -7.72 -11.85
C GLY A 265 -19.71 -7.19 -10.52
N ARG A 266 -18.83 -6.91 -9.56
CA ARG A 266 -19.16 -6.27 -8.26
C ARG A 266 -19.29 -4.74 -8.34
N GLY A 267 -19.02 -4.14 -9.50
CA GLY A 267 -19.39 -2.76 -9.81
C GLY A 267 -18.32 -1.69 -9.59
N VAL A 268 -17.04 -2.06 -9.45
CA VAL A 268 -15.93 -1.08 -9.40
C VAL A 268 -15.93 -0.20 -10.66
N GLY A 269 -15.52 1.06 -10.53
CA GLY A 269 -15.46 2.01 -11.65
C GLY A 269 -14.29 1.74 -12.61
N ALA A 270 -13.13 1.46 -12.05
CA ALA A 270 -11.91 1.07 -12.71
C ALA A 270 -11.09 0.13 -11.80
N LEU A 271 -10.22 -0.66 -12.42
CA LEU A 271 -9.42 -1.68 -11.75
C LEU A 271 -8.00 -1.67 -12.27
N VAL A 272 -7.04 -1.83 -11.36
CA VAL A 272 -5.66 -2.18 -11.67
C VAL A 272 -5.20 -3.33 -10.78
N ILE A 273 -4.68 -4.40 -11.38
CA ILE A 273 -4.05 -5.53 -10.68
C ILE A 273 -2.56 -5.53 -11.02
N THR A 274 -1.72 -5.27 -10.03
CA THR A 274 -0.26 -5.34 -10.17
C THR A 274 0.24 -6.77 -9.97
N ASN A 275 1.34 -7.15 -10.63
CA ASN A 275 1.86 -8.53 -10.60
C ASN A 275 3.39 -8.57 -10.49
N GLY A 276 3.93 -7.87 -9.50
CA GLY A 276 5.39 -7.77 -9.31
C GLY A 276 6.08 -7.17 -10.53
N GLU A 277 7.04 -7.90 -11.11
CA GLU A 277 7.75 -7.49 -12.33
C GLU A 277 7.04 -7.87 -13.65
N GLN A 278 5.93 -8.60 -13.56
CA GLN A 278 5.12 -9.00 -14.70
C GLN A 278 4.12 -7.90 -15.06
N ASP A 279 3.54 -8.02 -16.26
CA ASP A 279 2.52 -7.10 -16.75
C ASP A 279 1.33 -7.02 -15.78
N LEU A 280 0.84 -5.79 -15.60
CA LEU A 280 -0.35 -5.48 -14.81
C LEU A 280 -1.61 -5.67 -15.66
N LEU A 281 -2.75 -5.91 -15.03
CA LEU A 281 -4.06 -5.86 -15.69
C LEU A 281 -4.75 -4.54 -15.36
N ALA A 282 -5.34 -3.90 -16.36
CA ALA A 282 -6.14 -2.70 -16.15
C ALA A 282 -7.46 -2.74 -16.92
N TRP A 283 -8.48 -2.09 -16.35
CA TRP A 283 -9.81 -1.96 -16.94
C TRP A 283 -10.50 -0.70 -16.43
N SER A 284 -11.37 -0.10 -17.26
CA SER A 284 -12.22 1.03 -16.88
C SER A 284 -13.61 0.92 -17.51
N GLY A 285 -14.64 1.06 -16.69
CA GLY A 285 -16.04 1.04 -17.12
C GLY A 285 -16.53 2.32 -17.78
N GLY A 286 -15.68 3.32 -18.01
CA GLY A 286 -16.08 4.55 -18.70
C GLY A 286 -16.87 5.54 -17.85
N ARG A 287 -16.65 5.53 -16.51
CA ARG A 287 -17.26 6.49 -15.58
C ARG A 287 -16.41 7.77 -15.50
N ILE A 288 -15.75 8.03 -14.38
CA ILE A 288 -14.81 9.14 -14.25
C ILE A 288 -13.59 8.97 -15.17
N PHE A 289 -13.22 7.72 -15.41
CA PHE A 289 -12.16 7.33 -16.33
C PHE A 289 -12.69 7.14 -17.75
N THR A 290 -11.87 7.40 -18.77
CA THR A 290 -12.15 6.98 -20.14
C THR A 290 -12.36 5.46 -20.19
N PRO A 291 -13.28 4.93 -21.02
CA PRO A 291 -13.47 3.49 -21.16
C PRO A 291 -12.16 2.80 -21.54
N LEU A 292 -11.90 1.64 -20.94
CA LEU A 292 -10.73 0.83 -21.22
C LEU A 292 -11.08 -0.65 -21.11
N GLU A 293 -10.91 -1.39 -22.19
CA GLU A 293 -11.08 -2.85 -22.19
C GLU A 293 -10.05 -3.52 -21.28
N LEU A 294 -10.43 -4.66 -20.70
CA LEU A 294 -9.57 -5.39 -19.79
C LEU A 294 -8.38 -5.93 -20.58
N GLY A 295 -7.17 -5.51 -20.21
CA GLY A 295 -5.97 -5.91 -20.92
C GLY A 295 -4.69 -5.78 -20.11
N PRO A 296 -3.61 -6.42 -20.60
CA PRO A 296 -2.29 -6.32 -20.00
C PRO A 296 -1.62 -4.98 -20.33
N TYR A 297 -0.84 -4.49 -19.38
CA TYR A 297 0.00 -3.31 -19.50
C TYR A 297 1.39 -3.63 -18.94
N PRO A 298 2.47 -3.20 -19.58
CA PRO A 298 3.80 -3.54 -19.10
C PRO A 298 4.11 -2.82 -17.77
N VAL A 299 5.03 -3.35 -16.98
CA VAL A 299 5.75 -2.52 -15.98
C VAL A 299 6.72 -1.58 -16.71
N SER A 300 7.32 -0.59 -16.01
CA SER A 300 8.19 0.40 -16.65
C SER A 300 9.34 -0.22 -17.47
N PRO A 301 9.32 -0.13 -18.82
CA PRO A 301 10.35 -0.74 -19.66
C PRO A 301 11.72 -0.10 -19.44
N MET A 302 11.75 1.20 -19.13
CA MET A 302 12.99 1.92 -18.84
C MET A 302 13.62 1.43 -17.54
N VAL A 303 12.83 1.22 -16.49
CA VAL A 303 13.31 0.65 -15.22
C VAL A 303 13.84 -0.77 -15.43
N ARG A 304 13.10 -1.62 -16.16
CA ARG A 304 13.57 -2.97 -16.52
C ARG A 304 14.90 -2.93 -17.26
N SER A 305 15.05 -2.02 -18.23
CA SER A 305 16.29 -1.85 -18.99
C SER A 305 17.45 -1.43 -18.08
N ILE A 306 17.22 -0.46 -17.17
CA ILE A 306 18.21 -0.01 -16.19
C ILE A 306 18.67 -1.17 -15.30
N LEU A 307 17.74 -1.92 -14.70
CA LEU A 307 18.06 -3.02 -13.79
C LEU A 307 18.70 -4.21 -14.50
N LYS A 308 18.32 -4.47 -15.76
CA LYS A 308 18.96 -5.50 -16.57
C LYS A 308 20.41 -5.15 -16.91
N ASN A 309 20.68 -3.89 -17.22
CA ASN A 309 22.02 -3.42 -17.58
C ASN A 309 22.91 -3.22 -16.35
N ASP A 310 22.31 -2.89 -15.21
CA ASP A 310 23.01 -2.70 -13.94
C ASP A 310 22.18 -3.23 -12.75
N PRO A 311 22.26 -4.55 -12.47
CA PRO A 311 21.52 -5.16 -11.36
C PRO A 311 21.90 -4.60 -9.99
N SER A 312 23.07 -3.97 -9.84
CA SER A 312 23.52 -3.38 -8.57
C SER A 312 22.69 -2.17 -8.15
N ARG A 313 21.87 -1.62 -9.06
CA ARG A 313 20.94 -0.52 -8.77
C ARG A 313 19.66 -0.97 -8.07
N LEU A 314 19.37 -2.28 -8.03
CA LEU A 314 18.26 -2.79 -7.25
C LEU A 314 18.59 -2.68 -5.77
N ALA A 315 17.88 -1.81 -5.07
CA ALA A 315 18.02 -1.64 -3.62
C ALA A 315 17.06 -2.56 -2.86
N ASP A 316 15.76 -2.43 -3.11
CA ASP A 316 14.69 -3.21 -2.47
C ASP A 316 13.43 -3.16 -3.34
N THR A 317 12.45 -4.03 -3.06
CA THR A 317 11.13 -4.01 -3.70
C THR A 317 10.01 -3.58 -2.75
N THR A 318 10.34 -3.31 -1.49
CA THR A 318 9.40 -2.81 -0.48
C THR A 318 8.76 -1.49 -0.92
N GLY A 319 7.43 -1.43 -0.86
CA GLY A 319 6.66 -0.22 -1.19
C GLY A 319 6.50 0.06 -2.69
N CYS A 320 6.87 -0.87 -3.59
CA CYS A 320 6.61 -0.69 -5.03
C CYS A 320 5.11 -0.54 -5.34
N GLY A 321 4.25 -1.36 -4.72
CA GLY A 321 2.79 -1.23 -4.85
C GLY A 321 2.27 0.10 -4.31
N ASP A 322 2.78 0.53 -3.15
CA ASP A 322 2.36 1.78 -2.51
C ASP A 322 2.75 3.01 -3.35
N ASN A 323 3.97 3.03 -3.89
CA ASN A 323 4.42 4.10 -4.79
C ASN A 323 3.68 4.05 -6.13
N PHE A 324 3.35 2.85 -6.64
CA PHE A 324 2.49 2.70 -7.83
C PHE A 324 1.12 3.34 -7.61
N LEU A 325 0.46 3.01 -6.49
CA LEU A 325 -0.82 3.62 -6.12
C LEU A 325 -0.71 5.14 -5.95
N GLY A 326 0.37 5.61 -5.31
CA GLY A 326 0.63 7.05 -5.19
C GLY A 326 0.81 7.74 -6.54
N GLY A 327 1.43 7.06 -7.52
CA GLY A 327 1.61 7.57 -8.88
C GLY A 327 0.28 7.69 -9.63
N LEU A 328 -0.60 6.70 -9.46
CA LEU A 328 -1.98 6.77 -9.96
C LEU A 328 -2.69 8.01 -9.38
N ILE A 329 -2.69 8.16 -8.06
CA ILE A 329 -3.38 9.27 -7.37
C ILE A 329 -2.83 10.63 -7.82
N ALA A 330 -1.50 10.76 -7.94
CA ALA A 330 -0.88 11.98 -8.47
C ALA A 330 -1.39 12.30 -9.87
N SER A 331 -1.43 11.30 -10.76
CA SER A 331 -1.91 11.50 -12.12
C SER A 331 -3.41 11.84 -12.19
N LEU A 332 -4.24 11.22 -11.35
CA LEU A 332 -5.64 11.62 -11.20
C LEU A 332 -5.73 13.12 -10.90
N ALA A 333 -5.02 13.58 -9.88
CA ALA A 333 -5.00 15.00 -9.50
C ALA A 333 -4.42 15.92 -10.60
N MET A 334 -3.42 15.47 -11.36
CA MET A 334 -2.85 16.24 -12.47
C MET A 334 -3.81 16.38 -13.67
N GLN A 335 -4.70 15.41 -13.87
CA GLN A 335 -5.66 15.36 -14.98
C GLN A 335 -6.98 16.06 -14.66
N LEU A 336 -7.29 16.24 -13.38
CA LEU A 336 -8.48 16.96 -12.94
C LEU A 336 -8.24 18.47 -13.01
N ASP A 337 -9.17 19.19 -13.63
CA ASP A 337 -9.14 20.66 -13.66
C ASP A 337 -9.28 21.23 -12.24
N GLU A 338 -8.36 22.11 -11.86
CA GLU A 338 -8.40 22.82 -10.58
C GLU A 338 -9.72 23.60 -10.45
N GLY A 339 -10.58 23.18 -9.50
CA GLY A 339 -11.84 23.88 -9.19
C GLY A 339 -13.11 23.33 -9.84
N SER A 340 -13.05 22.23 -10.60
CA SER A 340 -14.26 21.56 -11.08
C SER A 340 -14.93 20.75 -9.97
N ALA A 341 -16.05 21.25 -9.46
CA ALA A 341 -16.81 20.62 -8.36
C ALA A 341 -17.41 19.24 -8.72
N SER A 342 -17.36 18.83 -9.98
CA SER A 342 -17.82 17.51 -10.45
C SER A 342 -17.11 17.20 -11.78
N PRO A 343 -16.11 16.30 -11.80
CA PRO A 343 -15.39 16.03 -13.02
C PRO A 343 -16.27 15.28 -14.01
N ALA A 344 -16.12 15.59 -15.29
CA ALA A 344 -16.93 15.01 -16.35
C ALA A 344 -16.70 13.50 -16.48
N VAL A 345 -17.66 12.79 -17.07
CA VAL A 345 -17.46 11.42 -17.53
C VAL A 345 -16.26 11.39 -18.48
N GLY A 346 -15.32 10.48 -18.25
CA GLY A 346 -14.10 10.38 -19.03
C GLY A 346 -13.11 11.53 -18.84
N ALA A 347 -13.19 12.30 -17.76
CA ALA A 347 -12.25 13.38 -17.45
C ALA A 347 -10.82 12.89 -17.21
N VAL A 348 -10.65 11.62 -16.83
CA VAL A 348 -9.33 11.05 -16.50
C VAL A 348 -9.00 9.89 -17.44
N SER A 349 -7.82 9.87 -18.01
CA SER A 349 -7.26 8.71 -18.71
C SER A 349 -6.60 7.76 -17.72
N LEU A 350 -7.10 6.52 -17.64
CA LEU A 350 -6.47 5.49 -16.82
C LEU A 350 -5.08 5.13 -17.37
N GLU A 351 -4.87 5.17 -18.68
CA GLU A 351 -3.56 4.89 -19.29
C GLU A 351 -2.51 5.94 -18.93
N GLU A 352 -2.92 7.21 -18.86
CA GLU A 352 -2.06 8.27 -18.34
C GLU A 352 -1.71 8.01 -16.88
N ALA A 353 -2.70 7.61 -16.07
CA ALA A 353 -2.46 7.24 -14.68
C ALA A 353 -1.48 6.06 -14.55
N LEU A 354 -1.65 5.00 -15.36
CA LEU A 354 -0.75 3.85 -15.41
C LEU A 354 0.69 4.26 -15.71
N SER A 355 0.90 5.30 -16.53
CA SER A 355 2.23 5.82 -16.84
C SER A 355 2.95 6.34 -15.61
N TRP A 356 2.26 7.11 -14.77
CA TRP A 356 2.80 7.61 -13.50
C TRP A 356 2.88 6.53 -12.43
N GLY A 357 1.91 5.62 -12.37
CA GLY A 357 1.93 4.48 -11.45
C GLY A 357 3.13 3.58 -11.72
N ALA A 358 3.30 3.11 -12.96
CA ALA A 358 4.40 2.23 -13.37
C ALA A 358 5.76 2.90 -13.19
N ALA A 359 5.87 4.20 -13.47
CA ALA A 359 7.09 4.97 -13.23
C ALA A 359 7.40 5.09 -11.73
N SER A 360 6.41 5.35 -10.89
CA SER A 360 6.58 5.51 -9.44
C SER A 360 6.96 4.20 -8.75
N GLY A 361 6.22 3.12 -9.04
CA GLY A 361 6.53 1.78 -8.52
C GLY A 361 7.82 1.20 -9.07
N GLY A 362 8.20 1.55 -10.30
CA GLY A 362 9.51 1.18 -10.84
C GLY A 362 10.66 1.98 -10.21
N PHE A 363 10.45 3.28 -9.93
CA PHE A 363 11.46 4.13 -9.30
C PHE A 363 11.78 3.71 -7.87
N SER A 364 10.82 3.13 -7.13
CA SER A 364 11.06 2.60 -5.79
C SER A 364 12.07 1.45 -5.73
N CYS A 365 12.32 0.75 -6.84
CA CYS A 365 13.38 -0.26 -6.89
C CYS A 365 14.80 0.30 -6.66
N PHE A 366 14.99 1.62 -6.77
CA PHE A 366 16.31 2.26 -6.69
C PHE A 366 16.67 2.80 -5.29
N TYR A 367 15.83 2.59 -4.28
CA TYR A 367 16.11 2.97 -2.89
C TYR A 367 15.53 1.96 -1.90
N ALA A 368 16.03 1.98 -0.66
CA ALA A 368 15.60 1.05 0.38
C ALA A 368 14.34 1.56 1.12
N GLY A 369 13.39 0.66 1.38
CA GLY A 369 12.11 0.98 2.02
C GLY A 369 11.11 1.67 1.10
N GLY A 370 9.88 1.87 1.57
CA GLY A 370 8.79 2.43 0.75
C GLY A 370 8.85 3.96 0.55
N LEU A 371 9.62 4.67 1.37
CA LEU A 371 9.67 6.14 1.36
C LEU A 371 10.95 6.68 0.72
N TYR A 372 10.81 7.35 -0.43
CA TYR A 372 11.86 8.21 -0.96
C TYR A 372 11.99 9.49 -0.13
N ARG A 373 13.13 9.71 0.51
CA ARG A 373 13.43 10.96 1.22
C ARG A 373 14.08 11.94 0.26
N GLU A 374 13.35 12.98 -0.10
CA GLU A 374 13.87 14.05 -0.94
C GLU A 374 14.92 14.87 -0.19
N ALA A 375 16.04 15.18 -0.86
CA ALA A 375 16.99 16.17 -0.35
C ALA A 375 16.46 17.59 -0.60
N LEU A 376 15.72 17.78 -1.68
CA LEU A 376 15.05 19.03 -2.07
C LEU A 376 13.63 18.71 -2.53
N ALA A 377 12.66 19.51 -2.13
CA ALA A 377 11.27 19.32 -2.52
C ALA A 377 11.12 19.26 -4.04
N GLY A 378 10.38 18.25 -4.54
CA GLY A 378 10.15 18.03 -5.97
C GLY A 378 11.24 17.24 -6.70
N GLU A 379 12.30 16.81 -5.99
CA GLU A 379 13.33 15.93 -6.54
C GLU A 379 12.74 14.63 -7.09
N LYS A 380 11.78 14.02 -6.39
CA LYS A 380 11.18 12.75 -6.81
C LYS A 380 10.39 12.93 -8.11
N LEU A 381 9.67 14.04 -8.25
CA LEU A 381 8.98 14.41 -9.50
C LEU A 381 9.96 14.48 -10.67
N GLN A 382 11.09 15.19 -10.51
CA GLN A 382 12.11 15.31 -11.56
C GLN A 382 12.69 13.96 -11.99
N LYS A 383 12.83 13.00 -11.06
CA LYS A 383 13.35 11.66 -11.36
C LYS A 383 12.30 10.74 -11.99
N ILE A 384 11.03 10.86 -11.61
CA ILE A 384 9.94 10.02 -12.10
C ILE A 384 9.42 10.49 -13.47
N GLN A 385 9.42 11.80 -13.73
CA GLN A 385 8.84 12.36 -14.95
C GLN A 385 9.40 11.74 -16.25
N PRO A 386 10.74 11.58 -16.44
CA PRO A 386 11.27 10.93 -17.65
C PRO A 386 10.86 9.45 -17.77
N LEU A 387 10.67 8.75 -16.65
CA LEU A 387 10.20 7.36 -16.63
C LEU A 387 8.73 7.28 -17.07
N ALA A 388 7.89 8.21 -16.60
CA ALA A 388 6.48 8.28 -16.97
C ALA A 388 6.30 8.68 -18.45
N GLU A 389 7.07 9.65 -18.94
CA GLU A 389 7.07 10.05 -20.35
C GLU A 389 7.51 8.89 -21.26
N GLY A 390 8.56 8.17 -20.87
CA GLY A 390 9.02 6.98 -21.60
C GLY A 390 7.97 5.87 -21.64
N TYR A 391 7.24 5.67 -20.54
CA TYR A 391 6.13 4.71 -20.49
C TYR A 391 5.00 5.09 -21.44
N ARG A 392 4.55 6.35 -21.38
CA ARG A 392 3.47 6.89 -22.22
C ARG A 392 3.79 6.74 -23.71
N ALA A 393 5.02 7.07 -24.11
CA ALA A 393 5.47 6.90 -25.49
C ALA A 393 5.40 5.43 -25.94
N GLY A 394 5.79 4.49 -25.06
CA GLY A 394 5.71 3.05 -25.31
C GLY A 394 4.27 2.57 -25.57
N LEU A 395 3.31 3.00 -24.76
CA LEU A 395 1.89 2.66 -24.98
C LEU A 395 1.37 3.15 -26.34
N GLY A 396 1.76 4.37 -26.75
CA GLY A 396 1.40 4.92 -28.06
C GLY A 396 1.95 4.11 -29.23
N THR A 397 3.19 3.63 -29.13
CA THR A 397 3.81 2.78 -30.19
C THR A 397 3.18 1.39 -30.29
N ALA A 398 2.76 0.78 -29.18
CA ALA A 398 2.11 -0.53 -29.18
C ALA A 398 0.76 -0.51 -29.91
N LYS A 399 0.02 0.60 -29.83
CA LYS A 399 -1.28 0.77 -30.53
C LYS A 399 -1.15 1.06 -32.03
N GLY A 400 0.01 1.55 -32.49
CA GLY A 400 0.26 1.90 -33.89
C GLY A 400 0.88 0.78 -34.73
N GLY A 401 1.29 -0.34 -34.13
CA GLY A 401 1.93 -1.47 -34.80
C GLY A 401 0.99 -2.49 -35.44
N ASP A 402 -0.32 -2.35 -35.21
CA ASP A 402 -1.37 -3.25 -35.73
C ASP A 402 -2.20 -2.64 -36.89
N GLN A 403 -1.65 -1.66 -37.62
CA GLN A 403 -2.27 -1.10 -38.85
C GLN A 403 -1.62 -1.57 -40.14
#